data_AF-A0A3C2ATC4-F1
#
_entry.id   AF-A0A3C2ATC4-F1
#
_cell.length_a   1.000
_cell.length_b   1.000
_cell.length_c   1.000
_cell.angle_alpha   90.00
_cell.angle_beta   90.00
_cell.angle_gamma   90.00
#
_symmetry.space_group_name_H-M   'P 1'
#
loop_
_entity.id
_entity.type
_entity.pdbx_description
1 polymer ?
#
loop_
_entity_poly.entity_id
_entity_poly.type
_entity_poly.pdbx_seq_one_letter_code
_entity_poly.pdbx_strand_id
1 'polypeptide(L)'
;MKPAKEKFVDVHKAIRDKSPKLYSIIPNGLINWFKERIVHETYINDYLYEAHDIRDFEFCEKFLDYSSINVKTVGAENIPTKGRAI
;
A
#
# COMPACT_ATOMS: atom_id res chain seq x y z
N MET A 1 -18.24 -0.04 -12.74
CA MET A 1 -19.05 0.75 -11.77
C MET A 1 -18.14 1.01 -10.58
N LYS A 2 -17.84 2.27 -10.24
CA LYS A 2 -16.88 2.57 -9.16
C LYS A 2 -17.42 2.01 -7.84
N PRO A 3 -16.59 1.32 -7.03
CA PRO A 3 -17.03 0.78 -5.75
C PRO A 3 -17.45 1.92 -4.81
N ALA A 4 -18.23 1.63 -3.77
CA ALA A 4 -18.48 2.61 -2.71
C ALA A 4 -17.13 3.10 -2.16
N LYS A 5 -17.01 4.40 -1.82
CA LYS A 5 -15.79 4.99 -1.24
C LYS A 5 -15.61 4.55 0.21
N GLU A 6 -15.51 3.24 0.43
CA GLU A 6 -15.05 2.67 1.69
C GLU A 6 -13.54 2.80 1.77
N LYS A 7 -13.05 3.07 2.98
CA LYS A 7 -11.63 3.07 3.26
C LYS A 7 -11.12 1.63 3.21
N PHE A 8 -10.39 1.30 2.16
CA PHE A 8 -9.70 0.02 2.06
C PHE A 8 -8.57 -0.06 3.09
N VAL A 9 -7.80 1.02 3.21
CA VAL A 9 -6.79 1.20 4.26
C VAL A 9 -7.37 2.06 5.36
N ASP A 10 -7.47 1.51 6.57
CA ASP A 10 -7.84 2.24 7.79
C ASP A 10 -6.82 1.94 8.88
N VAL A 11 -5.94 2.92 9.13
CA VAL A 11 -4.84 2.81 10.10
C VAL A 11 -5.36 2.72 11.53
N HIS A 12 -6.45 3.42 11.87
CA HIS A 12 -7.05 3.34 13.20
C HIS A 12 -7.59 1.93 13.46
N LYS A 13 -8.34 1.39 12.49
CA LYS A 13 -8.87 0.04 12.56
C LYS A 13 -7.74 -0.99 12.63
N ALA A 14 -6.72 -0.88 11.78
CA ALA A 14 -5.59 -1.81 11.75
C ALA A 14 -4.83 -1.85 13.08
N ILE A 15 -4.55 -0.69 13.70
CA ILE A 15 -3.87 -0.63 15.00
C ILE A 15 -4.77 -1.21 16.11
N ARG A 16 -6.07 -0.89 16.09
CA ARG A 16 -7.04 -1.39 17.07
C ARG A 16 -7.19 -2.91 17.01
N ASP A 17 -7.27 -3.47 15.81
CA ASP A 17 -7.41 -4.92 15.57
C ASP A 17 -6.15 -5.67 16.01
N LYS A 18 -4.97 -5.10 15.72
CA LYS A 18 -3.69 -5.70 16.09
C LYS A 18 -3.42 -5.64 17.59
N SER A 19 -3.71 -4.51 18.23
CA SER A 19 -3.48 -4.32 19.66
C SER A 19 -4.43 -3.25 20.24
N PRO A 20 -5.57 -3.66 20.81
CA PRO A 20 -6.54 -2.73 21.36
C PRO A 20 -6.00 -1.98 22.58
N LYS A 21 -5.10 -2.62 23.36
CA LYS A 21 -4.43 -1.99 24.50
C LYS A 21 -3.52 -0.85 24.06
N LEU A 22 -2.74 -1.07 23.01
CA LEU A 22 -1.84 -0.05 22.47
C LEU A 22 -2.64 1.11 21.88
N TYR A 23 -3.72 0.82 21.15
CA TYR A 23 -4.61 1.85 20.60
C TYR A 23 -5.20 2.78 21.68
N SER A 24 -5.51 2.24 22.87
CA SER A 24 -6.04 3.04 23.98
C SER A 24 -5.00 3.94 24.66
N ILE A 25 -3.70 3.64 24.50
CA ILE A 25 -2.60 4.37 25.15
C ILE A 25 -2.05 5.46 24.21
N ILE A 26 -2.03 5.18 22.90
CA ILE A 26 -1.48 6.11 21.92
C ILE A 26 -2.42 7.31 21.76
N PRO A 27 -1.92 8.56 21.84
CA PRO A 27 -2.72 9.74 21.57
C PRO A 27 -3.13 9.80 20.09
N ASN A 28 -4.40 10.16 19.83
CA ASN A 28 -4.98 10.24 18.48
C ASN A 28 -4.17 11.12 17.51
N GLY A 29 -3.52 12.17 18.00
CA GLY A 29 -2.66 13.03 17.17
C GLY A 29 -1.46 12.28 16.57
N LEU A 30 -0.87 11.34 17.31
CA LEU A 30 0.25 10.53 16.81
C LEU A 30 -0.22 9.53 15.75
N ILE A 31 -1.40 8.93 15.95
CA ILE A 31 -2.00 8.02 14.96
C ILE A 31 -2.31 8.79 13.68
N ASN A 32 -2.88 9.99 13.79
CA ASN A 32 -3.17 10.81 12.61
C ASN A 32 -1.89 11.26 11.88
N TRP A 33 -0.81 11.56 12.63
CA TRP A 33 0.49 11.84 12.05
C TRP A 33 1.06 10.62 11.30
N PHE A 34 1.08 9.44 11.92
CA PHE A 34 1.57 8.21 11.29
C PHE A 34 0.76 7.85 10.04
N LYS A 35 -0.57 7.96 10.14
CA LYS A 35 -1.52 7.72 9.06
C LYS A 35 -1.26 8.59 7.83
N GLU A 36 -1.07 9.90 8.00
CA GLU A 36 -0.88 10.82 6.87
C GLU A 36 0.59 10.91 6.42
N ARG A 37 1.56 10.81 7.32
CA ARG A 37 2.99 11.06 7.02
C ARG A 37 3.79 9.82 6.67
N ILE A 38 3.39 8.65 7.17
CA ILE A 38 4.11 7.40 6.89
C ILE A 38 3.30 6.57 5.92
N VAL A 39 2.07 6.24 6.31
CA VAL A 39 1.21 5.38 5.49
C VAL A 39 0.62 6.13 4.29
N HIS A 40 0.41 7.44 4.40
CA HIS A 40 -0.30 8.23 3.39
C HIS A 40 -1.68 7.60 3.06
N GLU A 41 -2.47 7.28 4.10
CA GLU A 41 -3.76 6.59 3.97
C GLU A 41 -4.67 7.21 2.91
N THR A 42 -4.75 8.55 2.86
CA THR A 42 -5.57 9.27 1.88
C THR A 42 -5.11 8.99 0.45
N TYR A 43 -3.81 9.12 0.18
CA TYR A 43 -3.20 8.90 -1.12
C TYR A 43 -3.40 7.45 -1.61
N ILE A 44 -3.18 6.47 -0.73
CA ILE A 44 -3.37 5.06 -1.09
C ILE A 44 -4.84 4.75 -1.36
N ASN A 45 -5.77 5.21 -0.53
CA ASN A 45 -7.19 4.96 -0.75
C ASN A 45 -7.73 5.65 -2.01
N ASP A 46 -7.27 6.87 -2.31
CA ASP A 46 -7.65 7.55 -3.55
C ASP A 46 -7.10 6.80 -4.77
N TYR A 47 -5.84 6.34 -4.73
CA TYR A 47 -5.29 5.48 -5.79
C TYR A 47 -6.07 4.18 -5.95
N LEU A 48 -6.36 3.46 -4.85
CA LEU A 48 -7.12 2.20 -4.90
C LEU A 48 -8.53 2.40 -5.48
N TYR A 49 -9.15 3.54 -5.21
CA TYR A 49 -10.44 3.90 -5.79
C TYR A 49 -10.34 4.14 -7.31
N GLU A 50 -9.29 4.81 -7.77
CA GLU A 50 -9.04 5.03 -9.20
C GLU A 50 -8.66 3.73 -9.92
N ALA A 51 -7.79 2.94 -9.30
CA ALA A 51 -7.24 1.68 -9.80
C ALA A 51 -8.15 0.46 -9.59
N HIS A 52 -9.42 0.63 -9.22
CA HIS A 52 -10.33 -0.48 -8.88
C HIS A 52 -10.53 -1.52 -10.00
N ASP A 53 -10.26 -1.16 -11.26
CA ASP A 53 -10.47 -2.01 -12.43
C ASP A 53 -9.19 -2.78 -12.84
N ILE A 54 -8.01 -2.29 -12.42
CA ILE A 54 -6.72 -2.87 -12.77
C ILE A 54 -6.24 -3.87 -11.70
N ARG A 55 -5.58 -4.95 -12.13
CA ARG A 55 -5.17 -6.05 -11.23
C ARG A 55 -3.73 -6.51 -11.51
N ASP A 56 -3.23 -7.31 -10.58
CA ASP A 56 -1.97 -8.04 -10.70
C ASP A 56 -0.77 -7.13 -11.02
N PHE A 57 -0.02 -7.44 -12.09
CA PHE A 57 1.18 -6.71 -12.45
C PHE A 57 0.88 -5.30 -12.97
N GLU A 58 -0.24 -5.12 -13.68
CA GLU A 58 -0.65 -3.83 -14.22
C GLU A 58 -0.96 -2.83 -13.11
N PHE A 59 -1.57 -3.31 -12.01
CA PHE A 59 -1.76 -2.51 -10.80
C PHE A 59 -0.42 -2.03 -10.24
N CYS A 60 0.55 -2.94 -10.05
CA CYS A 60 1.86 -2.59 -9.52
C CYS A 60 2.61 -1.60 -10.43
N GLU A 61 2.58 -1.81 -11.73
CA GLU A 61 3.23 -0.92 -12.70
C GLU A 61 2.61 0.48 -12.69
N LYS A 62 1.28 0.57 -12.73
CA LYS A 62 0.56 1.85 -12.64
C LYS A 62 0.79 2.55 -11.31
N PHE A 63 0.94 1.81 -10.21
CA PHE A 63 1.22 2.39 -8.90
C PHE A 63 2.62 2.99 -8.86
N LEU A 64 3.62 2.32 -9.44
CA LEU A 64 4.99 2.83 -9.52
C LEU A 64 5.05 4.14 -10.32
N ASP A 65 4.32 4.21 -11.44
CA ASP A 65 4.18 5.41 -12.26
C ASP A 65 3.48 6.54 -11.48
N TYR A 66 2.34 6.24 -10.85
CA TYR A 66 1.58 7.17 -10.01
C TYR A 66 2.38 7.70 -8.82
N SER A 67 3.26 6.88 -8.25
CA SER A 67 4.11 7.22 -7.10
C SER A 67 5.46 7.80 -7.50
N SER A 68 5.76 7.91 -8.79
CA SER A 68 7.05 8.40 -9.30
C SER A 68 8.25 7.66 -8.68
N ILE A 69 8.09 6.36 -8.39
CA ILE A 69 9.13 5.52 -7.82
C ILE A 69 10.00 4.96 -8.95
N ASN A 70 11.27 5.30 -8.95
CA ASN A 70 12.23 4.71 -9.88
C ASN A 70 12.74 3.36 -9.34
N VAL A 71 12.32 2.26 -9.98
CA VAL A 71 12.81 0.92 -9.65
C VAL A 71 14.03 0.60 -10.52
N LYS A 72 15.14 0.26 -9.88
CA LYS A 72 16.34 -0.26 -10.55
C LYS A 72 16.53 -1.73 -10.20
N THR A 73 16.47 -2.58 -11.21
CA THR A 73 16.77 -4.01 -11.05
C THR A 73 18.27 -4.21 -11.08
N VAL A 74 18.84 -4.75 -10.01
CA VAL A 74 20.28 -5.07 -9.88
C VAL A 74 20.46 -6.58 -9.85
N GLY A 75 21.44 -7.12 -10.58
CA GLY A 75 21.76 -8.55 -10.56
C GLY A 75 20.85 -9.44 -11.41
N ALA A 76 20.11 -8.86 -12.37
CA ALA A 76 19.31 -9.60 -13.35
C ALA A 76 20.16 -10.60 -14.18
N GLU A 77 21.47 -10.38 -14.28
CA GLU A 77 22.44 -11.28 -14.89
C GLU A 77 22.61 -12.64 -14.19
N ASN A 78 22.23 -12.73 -12.90
CA ASN A 78 22.30 -13.97 -12.13
C ASN A 78 21.06 -14.86 -12.34
N ILE A 79 20.08 -14.41 -13.12
CA ILE A 79 18.87 -15.19 -13.38
C ILE A 79 19.23 -16.29 -14.41
N PRO A 80 19.24 -17.57 -14.02
CA PRO A 80 19.54 -18.64 -14.95
C PRO A 80 18.48 -18.70 -16.05
N THR A 81 18.88 -18.51 -17.30
CA THR A 81 17.99 -18.59 -18.48
C THR A 81 17.57 -20.03 -18.82
N LYS A 82 18.16 -21.03 -18.15
CA LYS A 82 17.84 -22.45 -18.27
C LYS A 82 17.87 -23.12 -16.90
N GLY A 83 16.86 -23.94 -16.62
CA GLY A 83 16.62 -24.57 -15.32
C GLY A 83 15.38 -23.99 -14.64
N ARG A 84 14.55 -24.83 -14.02
CA ARG A 84 13.37 -24.38 -13.27
C ARG A 84 13.83 -23.83 -11.92
N ALA A 85 13.46 -22.61 -11.59
CA ALA A 85 13.40 -22.17 -10.20
C ALA A 85 12.11 -22.76 -9.61
N ILE A 86 12.25 -23.75 -8.74
CA ILE A 86 11.18 -24.23 -7.86
C ILE A 86 11.20 -23.45 -6.55
#